data_AF-A0A959EXH6-F1
#
_entry.id   AF-A0A959EXH6-F1
#
_cell.length_a   1.000
_cell.length_b   1.000
_cell.length_c   1.000
_cell.angle_alpha   90.00
_cell.angle_beta   90.00
_cell.angle_gamma   90.00
#
_symmetry.space_group_name_H-M   'P 1'
#
loop_
_entity.id
_entity.type
_entity.pdbx_description
1 polymer ?
#
loop_
_entity_poly.entity_id
_entity_poly.type
_entity_poly.pdbx_seq_one_letter_code
_entity_poly.pdbx_strand_id
1 'polypeptide(L)'
;MPKKYSIAVHGGAGTIRRSDLDAERENSYREKLTEALVAGSGVLKKNGSALDAVEMAVRFLEDCPLFNAGRGSVFAHDGRQEMDAAIMCGRT
;
A
#
# COMPACT_ATOMS: atom_id res chain seq x y z
N MET A 1 -4.48 -29.07 -1.88
CA MET A 1 -5.39 -27.90 -1.87
C MET A 1 -4.54 -26.64 -1.85
N PRO A 2 -4.90 -25.58 -2.58
CA PRO A 2 -4.20 -24.30 -2.47
C PRO A 2 -4.31 -23.80 -1.02
N LYS A 3 -3.23 -23.25 -0.47
CA LYS A 3 -3.25 -22.61 0.85
C LYS A 3 -4.29 -21.49 0.84
N LYS A 4 -5.21 -21.51 1.80
CA LYS A 4 -6.11 -20.38 2.04
C LYS A 4 -5.29 -19.26 2.66
N TYR A 5 -5.38 -18.07 2.08
CA TYR A 5 -4.74 -16.87 2.58
C TYR A 5 -5.70 -15.68 2.50
N SER A 6 -5.40 -14.65 3.27
CA SER A 6 -6.07 -13.36 3.20
C SER A 6 -5.00 -12.28 3.29
N ILE A 7 -5.20 -11.20 2.53
CA ILE A 7 -4.32 -10.03 2.50
C ILE A 7 -5.20 -8.79 2.38
N ALA A 8 -4.83 -7.74 3.09
CA ALA A 8 -5.46 -6.44 3.05
C ALA A 8 -4.38 -5.37 2.93
N VAL A 9 -4.71 -4.26 2.28
CA VAL A 9 -3.84 -3.08 2.10
C VAL A 9 -4.65 -1.81 2.40
N HIS A 10 -3.99 -0.73 2.79
CA HIS A 10 -4.61 0.59 2.92
C HIS A 10 -3.68 1.68 2.35
N GLY A 11 -4.28 2.77 1.86
CA GLY A 11 -3.56 3.95 1.38
C GLY A 11 -3.57 5.13 2.36
N GLY A 12 -4.08 4.92 3.58
CA GLY A 12 -4.27 5.96 4.60
C GLY A 12 -5.76 6.24 4.88
N ALA A 13 -6.04 6.81 6.04
CA ALA A 13 -7.37 7.24 6.46
C ALA A 13 -7.32 8.69 6.94
N GLY A 14 -8.45 9.40 6.87
CA GLY A 14 -8.53 10.81 7.26
C GLY A 14 -9.75 11.49 6.66
N THR A 15 -9.68 12.82 6.48
CA THR A 15 -10.76 13.62 5.89
C THR A 15 -10.78 13.48 4.37
N ILE A 16 -11.23 12.32 3.89
CA ILE A 16 -11.44 12.05 2.47
C ILE A 16 -12.92 12.28 2.17
N ARG A 17 -13.27 13.46 1.68
CA ARG A 17 -14.66 13.79 1.33
C ARG A 17 -14.94 13.35 -0.10
N ARG A 18 -16.06 12.65 -0.32
CA ARG A 18 -16.49 12.28 -1.69
C ARG A 18 -16.66 13.48 -2.62
N SER A 19 -17.02 14.65 -2.08
CA SER A 19 -17.10 15.89 -2.85
C SER A 19 -15.76 16.32 -3.47
N ASP A 20 -14.65 15.88 -2.88
CA ASP A 20 -13.30 16.30 -3.27
C ASP A 20 -12.63 15.26 -4.19
N LEU A 21 -13.32 14.13 -4.43
CA LEU A 21 -12.91 13.06 -5.33
C LEU A 21 -13.83 13.06 -6.54
N ASP A 22 -13.31 13.53 -7.67
CA ASP A 22 -13.93 13.19 -8.94
C ASP A 22 -13.77 11.68 -9.24
N ALA A 23 -14.56 11.18 -10.19
CA ALA A 23 -14.59 9.77 -10.52
C ALA A 23 -13.24 9.25 -11.03
N GLU A 24 -12.47 10.09 -11.73
CA GLU A 24 -11.17 9.71 -12.28
C GLU A 24 -10.13 9.54 -11.16
N ARG A 25 -10.07 10.45 -10.19
CA ARG A 25 -9.22 10.34 -9.01
C ARG A 25 -9.61 9.15 -8.17
N GLU A 26 -10.90 8.94 -7.89
CA GLU A 26 -11.34 7.77 -7.14
C GLU A 26 -10.92 6.47 -7.85
N ASN A 27 -11.12 6.39 -9.17
CA ASN A 27 -10.70 5.24 -9.96
C ASN A 27 -9.18 5.03 -9.89
N SER A 28 -8.39 6.09 -10.02
CA SER A 28 -6.92 6.04 -9.92
C SER A 28 -6.47 5.48 -8.57
N TYR A 29 -7.07 5.91 -7.46
CA TYR A 29 -6.77 5.35 -6.13
C TYR A 29 -7.13 3.87 -6.03
N ARG A 30 -8.31 3.47 -6.54
CA ARG A 30 -8.77 2.07 -6.51
C ARG A 30 -7.88 1.16 -7.36
N GLU A 31 -7.46 1.62 -8.52
CA GLU A 31 -6.53 0.90 -9.40
C GLU A 31 -5.20 0.67 -8.69
N LYS A 32 -4.61 1.71 -8.09
CA LYS A 32 -3.32 1.58 -7.39
C LYS A 32 -3.38 0.72 -6.13
N LEU A 33 -4.49 0.78 -5.37
CA LEU A 33 -4.73 -0.18 -4.28
C LEU A 33 -4.86 -1.62 -4.79
N THR A 34 -5.52 -1.80 -5.94
CA THR A 34 -5.68 -3.12 -6.56
C THR A 34 -4.33 -3.66 -7.06
N GLU A 35 -3.49 -2.83 -7.68
CA GLU A 35 -2.14 -3.21 -8.10
C GLU A 35 -1.30 -3.69 -6.91
N ALA A 36 -1.27 -2.94 -5.80
CA ALA A 36 -0.56 -3.35 -4.59
C ALA A 36 -1.10 -4.67 -4.01
N LEU A 37 -2.42 -4.83 -3.96
CA LEU A 37 -3.07 -6.05 -3.50
C LEU A 37 -2.73 -7.25 -4.40
N VAL A 38 -2.73 -7.06 -5.72
CA VAL A 38 -2.38 -8.09 -6.71
C VAL A 38 -0.92 -8.48 -6.60
N ALA A 39 -0.02 -7.51 -6.40
CA ALA A 39 1.41 -7.77 -6.21
C ALA A 39 1.68 -8.64 -4.98
N GLY A 40 1.16 -8.25 -3.82
CA GLY A 40 1.28 -9.05 -2.59
C GLY A 40 0.59 -10.41 -2.68
N SER A 41 -0.62 -10.46 -3.27
CA SER A 41 -1.32 -11.72 -3.52
C SER A 41 -0.54 -12.65 -4.46
N GLY A 42 0.19 -12.09 -5.43
CA GLY A 42 1.03 -12.85 -6.36
C GLY A 42 2.15 -13.62 -5.65
N VAL A 43 2.73 -13.04 -4.59
CA VAL A 43 3.72 -13.72 -3.73
C VAL A 43 3.09 -14.91 -3.01
N LEU A 44 1.93 -14.71 -2.37
CA LEU A 44 1.21 -15.76 -1.64
C LEU A 44 0.76 -16.91 -2.57
N LYS A 45 0.28 -16.58 -3.78
CA LYS A 45 -0.09 -17.58 -4.81
C LYS A 45 1.08 -18.48 -5.20
N LYS A 46 2.32 -17.96 -5.15
CA LYS A 46 3.55 -18.70 -5.44
C LYS A 46 4.15 -19.39 -4.21
N ASN A 47 3.38 -19.53 -3.12
CA ASN A 47 3.82 -20.06 -1.83
C ASN A 47 4.93 -19.26 -1.15
N GLY A 48 5.09 -17.97 -1.48
CA GLY A 48 5.95 -17.05 -0.74
C GLY A 48 5.48 -16.79 0.68
N SER A 49 6.31 -16.16 1.50
CA SER A 49 5.97 -15.88 2.90
C SER A 49 4.99 -14.71 3.03
N ALA A 50 4.31 -14.62 4.18
CA ALA A 50 3.48 -13.46 4.49
C ALA A 50 4.31 -12.18 4.61
N LEU A 51 5.57 -12.30 5.06
CA LEU A 51 6.50 -11.19 5.20
C LEU A 51 6.85 -10.60 3.82
N ASP A 52 7.23 -11.47 2.87
CA ASP A 52 7.54 -11.04 1.49
C ASP A 52 6.31 -10.43 0.80
N ALA A 53 5.11 -10.97 1.09
CA ALA A 53 3.87 -10.49 0.50
C ALA A 53 3.50 -9.07 0.97
N VAL A 54 3.67 -8.76 2.26
CA VAL A 54 3.40 -7.42 2.78
C VAL A 54 4.50 -6.43 2.38
N GLU A 55 5.77 -6.84 2.35
CA GLU A 55 6.86 -6.01 1.83
C GLU A 55 6.58 -5.61 0.38
N MET A 56 6.24 -6.58 -0.49
CA MET A 56 5.93 -6.32 -1.89
C MET A 56 4.75 -5.34 -2.06
N ALA A 57 3.68 -5.54 -1.30
CA ALA A 57 2.52 -4.65 -1.36
C ALA A 57 2.87 -3.22 -0.90
N VAL A 58 3.64 -3.07 0.18
CA VAL A 58 4.05 -1.76 0.71
C VAL A 58 4.98 -1.04 -0.26
N ARG A 59 5.96 -1.73 -0.86
CA ARG A 59 6.85 -1.15 -1.88
C ARG A 59 6.09 -0.56 -3.07
N PHE A 60 5.04 -1.25 -3.53
CA PHE A 60 4.16 -0.73 -4.57
C PHE A 60 3.43 0.55 -4.16
N LEU A 61 3.03 0.66 -2.89
CA LEU A 61 2.41 1.87 -2.34
C LEU A 61 3.42 3.01 -2.20
N GLU A 62 4.65 2.72 -1.76
CA GLU A 62 5.75 3.70 -1.61
C GLU A 62 6.22 4.26 -2.96
N ASP A 63 6.26 3.45 -4.02
CA ASP A 63 6.60 3.90 -5.36
C ASP A 63 5.49 4.73 -6.03
N CYS A 64 4.26 4.65 -5.49
CA CYS A 64 3.10 5.34 -6.03
C CYS A 64 2.96 6.74 -5.43
N PRO A 65 3.05 7.83 -6.23
CA PRO A 65 2.99 9.20 -5.72
C PRO A 65 1.60 9.60 -5.19
N LEU A 66 0.57 8.77 -5.34
CA LEU A 66 -0.77 9.04 -4.82
C LEU A 66 -0.88 8.80 -3.31
N PHE A 67 0.02 8.01 -2.72
CA PHE A 67 -0.04 7.66 -1.31
C PHE A 67 1.06 8.40 -0.52
N ASN A 68 0.74 8.77 0.71
CA ASN A 68 1.68 9.40 1.62
C ASN A 68 2.67 8.38 2.21
N ALA A 69 3.54 7.85 1.36
CA ALA A 69 4.67 6.99 1.67
C ALA A 69 5.66 7.05 0.51
N GLY A 70 6.96 6.82 0.76
CA GLY A 70 7.97 6.82 -0.29
C GLY A 70 7.95 8.09 -1.16
N ARG A 71 7.73 7.95 -2.48
CA ARG A 71 7.70 9.06 -3.45
C ARG A 71 6.60 10.09 -3.19
N GLY A 72 5.49 9.71 -2.54
CA GLY A 72 4.37 10.60 -2.25
C GLY A 72 4.39 11.22 -0.86
N SER A 73 5.51 11.07 -0.13
CA SER A 73 5.62 11.54 1.26
C SER A 73 5.35 13.04 1.40
N VAL A 74 4.59 13.40 2.42
CA VAL A 74 4.32 14.79 2.80
C VAL A 74 5.57 15.47 3.37
N PHE A 75 5.55 16.80 3.36
CA PHE A 75 6.64 17.61 3.86
C PHE A 75 6.47 17.92 5.36
N ALA A 76 7.60 17.88 6.08
CA ALA A 76 7.75 18.49 7.38
C ALA A 76 7.72 20.02 7.28
N HIS A 77 7.68 20.68 8.44
CA HIS A 77 7.59 22.14 8.52
C HIS A 77 8.77 22.89 7.86
N ASP A 78 9.92 22.25 7.72
CA ASP A 78 11.13 22.79 7.09
C ASP A 78 11.22 22.47 5.59
N GLY A 79 10.18 21.86 5.01
CA GLY A 79 10.11 21.52 3.60
C GLY A 79 10.87 20.26 3.21
N ARG A 80 11.28 19.41 4.17
CA ARG A 80 11.90 18.10 3.90
C ARG A 80 10.90 16.96 4.04
N GLN A 81 11.19 15.84 3.37
CA GLN A 81 10.45 14.60 3.58
C GLN A 81 11.23 13.72 4.55
N GLU A 82 10.58 13.33 5.64
CA GLU A 82 11.09 12.37 6.62
C GLU A 82 10.12 11.19 6.63
N MET A 83 10.65 9.97 6.55
CA MET A 83 9.86 8.76 6.32
C MET A 83 10.16 7.71 7.39
N ASP A 84 9.10 7.04 7.81
CA ASP A 84 9.15 5.91 8.74
C ASP A 84 8.52 4.68 8.11
N ALA A 85 9.06 3.50 8.43
CA ALA A 85 8.49 2.22 8.02
C ALA A 85 8.74 1.15 9.09
N ALA A 86 7.85 0.18 9.18
CA ALA A 86 7.98 -0.96 10.07
C ALA A 86 7.41 -2.22 9.40
N ILE A 87 8.01 -3.37 9.72
CA ILE A 87 7.57 -4.68 9.25
C ILE A 87 7.74 -5.70 10.37
N MET A 88 6.83 -6.68 10.47
CA MET A 88 6.86 -7.70 11.52
C MET A 88 6.50 -9.07 10.96
N CYS A 89 7.25 -10.09 11.38
CA CYS A 89 6.92 -11.49 11.11
C CYS A 89 6.22 -12.09 12.32
N GLY A 90 4.88 -12.17 12.34
CA GLY A 90 4.13 -12.66 13.52
C GLY A 90 4.40 -14.12 13.94
N ARG A 91 5.27 -14.86 13.24
CA ARG A 91 5.73 -16.20 13.64
C ARG A 91 6.83 -16.14 14.70
N THR A 92 7.59 -15.07 14.76
CA THR A 92 8.81 -14.90 15.56
C THR A 92 8.79 -13.55 16.25
#